data_AF-A0A4Y8V6J0-F1
#
_entry.id   AF-A0A4Y8V6J0-F1
#
_cell.length_a   1.000
_cell.length_b   1.000
_cell.length_c   1.000
_cell.angle_alpha   90.00
_cell.angle_beta   90.00
_cell.angle_gamma   90.00
#
_symmetry.space_group_name_H-M   'P 1'
#
loop_
_entity.id
_entity.type
_entity.pdbx_description
1 polymer ?
#
loop_
_entity_poly.entity_id
_entity_poly.type
_entity_poly.pdbx_seq_one_letter_code
_entity_poly.pdbx_strand_id
1 'polypeptide(L)' 'MRVEAGRVDLSEVDTTHPDFHQEALVPLESEGHAGEDVGIWARGPWSHLFHSTHEQHYIYHVMRHAYGW' A
#
# COMPACT_ATOMS: atom_id res chain seq x y z
N MET A 1 4.61 6.39 -21.18
CA MET A 1 3.37 5.73 -21.67
C MET A 1 2.22 6.69 -21.42
N ARG A 2 1.27 6.82 -22.35
CA ARG A 2 0.21 7.83 -22.26
C ARG A 2 -0.94 7.27 -21.42
N VAL A 3 -1.40 8.02 -20.42
CA VAL A 3 -2.65 7.68 -19.70
C VAL A 3 -3.83 8.08 -20.59
N GLU A 4 -4.72 7.12 -20.86
CA GLU A 4 -5.96 7.39 -21.58
C GLU A 4 -6.99 7.95 -20.59
N ALA A 5 -7.51 9.15 -20.90
CA ALA A 5 -8.44 9.85 -20.04
C ALA A 5 -9.90 9.51 -20.41
N GLY A 6 -10.73 9.29 -19.39
CA GLY A 6 -12.14 8.94 -19.57
C GLY A 6 -12.38 7.43 -19.56
N ARG A 7 -13.64 7.02 -19.75
CA ARG A 7 -14.04 5.61 -19.82
C ARG A 7 -13.62 5.01 -21.15
N VAL A 8 -12.89 3.89 -21.12
CA VAL A 8 -12.50 3.13 -22.31
C VAL A 8 -13.26 1.79 -22.37
N ASP A 9 -13.56 1.30 -23.57
CA ASP A 9 -14.08 -0.06 -23.75
C ASP A 9 -12.92 -1.07 -23.65
N LEU A 10 -12.96 -1.92 -22.64
CA LEU A 10 -11.93 -2.91 -22.35
C LEU A 10 -12.33 -4.33 -22.80
N SER A 11 -13.45 -4.49 -23.52
CA SER A 11 -14.00 -5.81 -23.89
C SER A 11 -13.06 -6.66 -24.76
N GLU A 12 -12.19 -6.00 -25.55
CA GLU A 12 -11.18 -6.65 -26.39
C GLU A 12 -9.74 -6.42 -25.88
N VAL A 13 -9.57 -5.88 -24.67
CA VAL A 13 -8.27 -5.59 -24.07
C VAL A 13 -7.87 -6.68 -23.08
N ASP A 14 -6.65 -7.22 -23.20
CA ASP A 14 -6.10 -8.12 -22.18
C ASP A 14 -5.72 -7.34 -20.92
N THR A 15 -6.66 -7.26 -19.97
CA THR A 15 -6.48 -6.57 -18.69
C THR A 15 -5.58 -7.31 -17.70
N THR A 16 -5.13 -8.53 -18.05
CA THR A 16 -4.19 -9.34 -17.26
C THR A 16 -2.74 -9.21 -17.73
N HIS A 17 -2.51 -8.54 -18.86
CA HIS A 17 -1.16 -8.27 -19.35
C HIS A 17 -0.37 -7.48 -18.29
N PRO A 18 0.91 -7.82 -18.01
CA PRO A 18 1.68 -7.20 -16.93
C PRO A 18 1.88 -5.68 -17.10
N ASP A 19 1.91 -5.20 -18.35
CA ASP A 19 2.03 -3.77 -18.67
C ASP A 19 0.66 -3.06 -18.81
N PHE A 20 -0.45 -3.73 -18.52
CA PHE A 20 -1.77 -3.09 -18.56
C PHE A 20 -1.91 -2.11 -17.39
N HIS A 21 -2.26 -0.86 -17.70
CA HIS A 21 -2.52 0.17 -16.71
C HIS A 21 -4.02 0.25 -16.44
N GLN A 22 -4.42 0.09 -15.18
CA GLN A 22 -5.83 0.20 -14.78
C GLN A 22 -6.34 1.65 -14.95
N GLU A 23 -7.64 1.79 -15.21
CA GLU A 23 -8.29 3.09 -15.33
C GLU A 23 -8.14 3.90 -14.03
N ALA A 24 -7.87 5.20 -14.17
CA ALA A 24 -7.75 6.14 -13.07
C ALA A 24 -8.77 7.28 -13.20
N LEU A 25 -9.31 7.75 -12.08
CA LEU A 25 -10.27 8.87 -12.08
C LEU A 25 -9.60 10.19 -12.50
N VAL A 26 -8.34 10.39 -12.13
CA VAL A 26 -7.55 11.58 -12.46
C VAL A 26 -6.31 11.13 -13.25
N PRO A 27 -6.16 11.52 -14.52
CA PRO A 27 -5.03 11.11 -15.33
C PRO A 27 -3.77 11.89 -14.93
N LEU A 28 -2.81 11.20 -14.33
CA LEU A 28 -1.51 11.73 -13.93
C LEU A 28 -0.38 10.96 -14.62
N GLU A 29 0.82 11.52 -14.65
CA GLU A 29 1.99 10.82 -15.19
C GLU A 29 2.44 9.65 -14.29
N SER A 30 2.14 9.74 -12.99
CA SER A 30 2.33 8.69 -11.99
C SER A 30 1.15 8.65 -11.04
N GLU A 31 0.87 7.47 -10.48
CA GLU A 31 -0.06 7.37 -9.35
C GLU A 31 0.50 8.15 -8.14
N GLY A 32 -0.41 8.71 -7.34
CA GLY A 32 -0.07 9.34 -6.08
C GLY A 32 -0.42 8.40 -4.94
N HIS A 33 0.48 8.25 -3.98
CA HIS A 33 0.31 7.30 -2.87
C HIS A 33 -0.99 7.54 -2.10
N ALA A 34 -1.60 6.44 -1.68
CA ALA A 34 -2.70 6.45 -0.75
C ALA A 34 -2.20 6.64 0.71
N GLY A 35 -3.06 7.21 1.58
CA GLY A 35 -2.71 7.67 2.93
C GLY A 35 -3.50 6.98 4.04
N GLU A 36 -4.12 5.83 3.73
CA GLU A 36 -4.85 5.00 4.68
C GLU A 36 -3.91 4.26 5.66
N ASP A 37 -4.48 3.81 6.77
CA ASP A 37 -3.79 2.95 7.73
C ASP A 37 -3.32 1.66 7.04
N VAL A 38 -2.05 1.27 7.30
CA VAL A 38 -1.47 0.01 6.81
C VAL A 38 -1.40 -1.04 7.91
N GLY A 39 -1.53 -2.31 7.51
CA GLY A 39 -1.44 -3.43 8.44
C GLY A 39 -0.02 -3.70 8.95
N ILE A 40 0.09 -4.08 10.23
CA ILE A 40 1.32 -4.57 10.86
C ILE A 40 1.11 -6.02 11.28
N TRP A 41 1.99 -6.91 10.83
CA TRP A 41 2.02 -8.33 11.25
C TRP A 41 3.33 -8.63 11.95
N ALA A 42 3.27 -9.21 13.15
CA ALA A 42 4.44 -9.47 13.97
C ALA A 42 4.43 -10.88 14.58
N ARG A 43 5.60 -11.47 14.71
CA ARG A 43 5.85 -12.76 15.38
C ARG A 43 7.21 -12.72 16.08
N GLY A 44 7.30 -13.29 17.27
CA GLY A 44 8.55 -13.40 18.03
C GLY A 44 8.46 -12.75 19.41
N PRO A 45 9.60 -12.52 20.08
CA PRO A 45 9.63 -11.81 21.36
C PRO A 45 8.88 -10.47 21.27
N TRP A 46 8.01 -10.20 22.23
CA TRP A 46 7.23 -8.96 22.32
C TRP A 46 6.27 -8.67 21.16
N SER A 47 5.97 -9.63 20.28
CA SER A 47 5.04 -9.40 19.15
C SER A 47 3.62 -9.02 19.58
N HIS A 48 3.20 -9.41 20.78
CA HIS A 48 1.90 -9.05 21.37
C HIS A 48 1.74 -7.54 21.63
N LEU A 49 2.82 -6.75 21.58
CA LEU A 49 2.77 -5.29 21.65
C LEU A 49 2.23 -4.65 20.36
N PHE A 50 2.28 -5.36 19.23
CA PHE A 50 1.55 -4.97 18.04
C PHE A 50 0.11 -5.49 18.14
N HIS A 51 -0.77 -4.63 18.61
CA HIS A 51 -2.21 -4.83 18.71
C HIS A 51 -2.94 -3.60 18.17
N SER A 52 -4.24 -3.66 17.87
CA SER A 52 -5.04 -2.44 17.58
C SER A 52 -4.45 -1.50 16.49
N THR A 53 -4.84 -0.23 16.50
CA THR A 53 -4.30 0.85 15.65
C THR A 53 -3.26 1.65 16.43
N HIS A 54 -2.15 1.97 15.78
CA HIS A 54 -1.05 2.74 16.35
C HIS A 54 -0.49 3.73 15.33
N GLU A 55 0.10 4.80 15.83
CA GLU A 55 0.94 5.70 15.03
C GLU A 55 2.15 4.96 14.44
N GLN A 56 2.57 5.26 13.21
CA GLN A 56 3.65 4.53 12.52
C GLN A 56 4.97 4.52 13.32
N HIS A 57 5.28 5.59 14.05
CA HIS A 57 6.50 5.69 14.86
C HIS A 57 6.51 4.73 16.07
N TYR A 58 5.36 4.18 16.47
CA TYR A 58 5.25 3.15 17.50
C TYR A 58 6.07 1.90 17.17
N ILE A 59 6.20 1.55 15.87
CA ILE A 59 6.99 0.41 15.39
C ILE A 59 8.42 0.49 15.94
N TYR A 60 9.04 1.67 15.87
CA TYR A 60 10.39 1.86 16.39
C TYR A 60 10.47 1.56 17.89
N HIS A 61 9.51 2.05 18.68
CA HIS A 61 9.52 1.87 20.13
C HIS A 61 9.35 0.40 20.54
N VAL A 62 8.45 -0.33 19.86
CA VAL A 62 8.27 -1.77 20.10
C VAL A 62 9.52 -2.56 19.72
N MET A 63 10.12 -2.25 18.57
CA MET A 63 11.36 -2.91 18.14
C MET A 63 12.50 -2.64 19.12
N ARG A 64 12.71 -1.38 19.52
CA ARG A 64 13.70 -0.98 20.52
C ARG A 64 13.52 -1.74 21.83
N HIS A 65 12.29 -1.82 22.32
CA HIS A 65 11.94 -2.59 23.51
C HIS A 65 12.27 -4.07 23.35
N ALA A 66 11.93 -4.66 22.21
CA ALA A 66 12.19 -6.07 21.94
C ALA A 66 13.69 -6.41 21.90
N TYR A 67 14.54 -5.49 21.43
CA TYR A 67 16.00 -5.63 21.42
C TYR A 67 16.67 -5.28 22.76
N GLY A 68 15.92 -4.76 23.74
CA GLY A 68 16.44 -4.43 25.06
C GLY A 68 17.36 -3.21 25.10
N TRP A 69 17.15 -2.23 24.21
CA TRP A 69 17.91 -0.97 24.16
C TRP A 69 17.14 0.20 24.79
#